data_AF-A0A961ATH2-F1
#
_entry.id   AF-A0A961ATH2-F1
#
_cell.length_a   1.000
_cell.length_b   1.000
_cell.length_c   1.000
_cell.angle_alpha   90.00
_cell.angle_beta   90.00
_cell.angle_gamma   90.00
#
_symmetry.space_group_name_H-M   'P 1'
#
loop_
_entity.id
_entity.type
_entity.pdbx_description
1 polymer ?
#
loop_
_entity_poly.entity_id
_entity_poly.type
_entity_poly.pdbx_seq_one_letter_code
_entity_poly.pdbx_strand_id
1 'polypeptide(L)'
;MLDPLFGEAIEAREFDVLTSEEKADLARLIDQFRRDPSQRLAILDRIESDYYGVEILPFVRELLGGHDEALKVSAVDLLGGNTSPEILPLLETALTDPSRDVRISAVGASAQVRDDRFVNFLARAFEDEDSSVRLAGLDILESQTKNNRFKVYEKALQSTHEDVNLNAITSLETEWTADIVPPLIEALKSPHPEVRQEARAALEFQFDRDFQNSDEAAKWWSANRERYDRDLFPRDE
;
A
#
# COMPACT_ATOMS: atom_id res chain seq x y z
N MET A 1 0.61 0.90 20.58
CA MET A 1 1.20 -0.18 19.79
C MET A 1 0.07 -1.08 19.37
N LEU A 2 -0.46 -0.84 18.17
CA LEU A 2 -1.24 -1.85 17.46
C LEU A 2 -0.25 -2.94 17.05
N ASP A 3 -0.65 -4.20 17.21
CA ASP A 3 0.10 -5.34 16.67
C ASP A 3 0.17 -5.16 15.14
N PRO A 4 1.32 -5.35 14.47
CA PRO A 4 1.37 -5.30 13.02
C PRO A 4 0.37 -6.31 12.46
N LEU A 5 -0.58 -5.85 11.65
CA LEU A 5 -1.58 -6.73 11.00
C LEU A 5 -0.91 -7.79 10.11
N PHE A 6 0.34 -7.55 9.73
CA PHE A 6 1.17 -8.45 8.96
C PHE A 6 2.35 -8.86 9.83
N GLY A 7 2.45 -10.16 10.16
CA GLY A 7 3.54 -10.75 10.93
C GLY A 7 4.92 -10.55 10.29
N GLU A 8 5.96 -11.15 10.89
CA GLU A 8 7.38 -11.01 10.52
C GLU A 8 7.61 -10.77 9.01
N ALA A 9 8.43 -9.74 8.70
CA ALA A 9 8.68 -9.26 7.35
C ALA A 9 8.95 -10.40 6.36
N ILE A 10 8.00 -10.67 5.46
CA ILE A 10 8.17 -11.62 4.36
C ILE A 10 9.31 -11.12 3.47
N GLU A 11 10.38 -11.91 3.35
CA GLU A 11 11.54 -11.57 2.51
C GLU A 11 11.10 -11.32 1.07
N ALA A 12 11.52 -10.18 0.51
CA ALA A 12 11.22 -9.78 -0.86
C ALA A 12 11.84 -10.75 -1.88
N ARG A 13 11.02 -11.32 -2.78
CA ARG A 13 11.47 -12.25 -3.84
C ARG A 13 10.91 -11.84 -5.21
N GLU A 14 11.75 -11.88 -6.24
CA GLU A 14 11.28 -11.81 -7.64
C GLU A 14 10.68 -13.17 -8.04
N PHE A 15 9.77 -13.17 -9.03
CA PHE A 15 9.29 -14.43 -9.57
C PHE A 15 10.42 -15.18 -10.27
N ASP A 16 10.78 -16.34 -9.76
CA ASP A 16 11.66 -17.26 -10.48
C ASP A 16 10.85 -18.03 -11.53
N VAL A 17 11.46 -18.27 -12.70
CA VAL A 17 10.89 -19.18 -13.69
C VAL A 17 11.06 -20.60 -13.17
N LEU A 18 9.94 -21.25 -12.84
CA LEU A 18 9.97 -22.62 -12.34
C LEU A 18 10.64 -23.56 -13.36
N THR A 19 11.46 -24.48 -12.86
CA THR A 19 12.02 -25.60 -13.63
C THR A 19 10.90 -26.50 -14.16
N SER A 20 11.22 -27.36 -15.14
CA SER A 20 10.24 -28.32 -15.66
C SER A 20 9.73 -29.29 -14.59
N GLU A 21 10.56 -29.61 -13.58
CA GLU A 21 10.19 -30.48 -12.47
C GLU A 21 9.24 -29.77 -11.50
N GLU A 22 9.57 -28.54 -11.10
CA GLU A 22 8.70 -27.68 -10.27
C GLU A 22 7.35 -27.42 -10.94
N LYS A 23 7.34 -27.14 -12.25
CA LYS A 23 6.11 -27.01 -13.04
C LYS A 23 5.24 -28.26 -12.99
N ALA A 24 5.85 -29.44 -13.08
CA ALA A 24 5.14 -30.71 -13.02
C ALA A 24 4.60 -30.99 -11.61
N ASP A 25 5.35 -30.64 -10.56
CA ASP A 25 4.91 -30.77 -9.16
C ASP A 25 3.78 -29.80 -8.83
N LEU A 26 3.91 -28.52 -9.21
CA LEU A 26 2.85 -27.51 -9.07
C LEU A 26 1.56 -27.96 -9.78
N ALA A 27 1.65 -28.44 -11.03
CA ALA A 27 0.50 -28.93 -11.76
C ALA A 27 -0.18 -30.12 -11.05
N ARG A 28 0.60 -30.99 -10.41
CA ARG A 28 0.10 -32.12 -9.62
C ARG A 28 -0.63 -31.64 -8.35
N LEU A 29 -0.06 -30.67 -7.65
CA LEU A 29 -0.67 -30.06 -6.46
C LEU A 29 -2.00 -29.40 -6.80
N ILE A 30 -2.05 -28.64 -7.90
CA ILE A 30 -3.28 -28.01 -8.37
C ILE A 30 -4.34 -29.06 -8.76
N ASP A 31 -3.96 -30.17 -9.41
CA ASP A 31 -4.90 -31.26 -9.70
C ASP A 31 -5.42 -31.93 -8.42
N GLN A 32 -4.57 -32.14 -7.41
CA GLN A 32 -4.99 -32.65 -6.10
C GLN A 32 -5.95 -31.67 -5.39
N PHE A 33 -5.66 -30.37 -5.43
CA PHE A 33 -6.51 -29.31 -4.87
C PHE A 33 -7.93 -29.35 -5.44
N ARG A 34 -8.05 -29.58 -6.75
CA ARG A 34 -9.35 -29.66 -7.43
C ARG A 34 -10.12 -30.93 -7.06
N ARG A 35 -9.42 -32.03 -6.81
CA ARG A 35 -10.03 -33.34 -6.53
C ARG A 35 -10.45 -33.52 -5.07
N ASP A 36 -9.74 -32.92 -4.13
CA ASP A 36 -9.98 -33.11 -2.70
C ASP A 36 -10.23 -31.78 -1.97
N PRO A 37 -11.50 -31.37 -1.82
CA PRO A 37 -11.87 -30.18 -1.06
C PRO A 37 -11.36 -30.17 0.37
N SER A 38 -11.17 -31.34 1.01
CA SER A 38 -10.73 -31.42 2.40
C SER A 38 -9.25 -31.08 2.60
N GLN A 39 -8.46 -31.14 1.53
CA GLN A 39 -7.01 -30.87 1.57
C GLN A 39 -6.63 -29.50 0.99
N ARG A 40 -7.60 -28.69 0.55
CA ARG A 40 -7.34 -27.45 -0.19
C ARG A 40 -6.40 -26.49 0.52
N LEU A 41 -6.64 -26.21 1.81
CA LEU A 41 -5.79 -25.31 2.58
C LEU A 41 -4.38 -25.87 2.76
N ALA A 42 -4.25 -27.15 3.14
CA ALA A 42 -2.94 -27.80 3.27
C ALA A 42 -2.15 -27.81 1.96
N ILE A 43 -2.83 -27.90 0.81
CA ILE A 43 -2.19 -27.81 -0.50
C ILE A 43 -1.77 -26.38 -0.80
N LEU A 44 -2.58 -25.37 -0.43
CA LEU A 44 -2.22 -23.97 -0.60
C LEU A 44 -1.02 -23.59 0.26
N ASP A 45 -0.96 -24.01 1.54
CA ASP A 45 0.19 -23.78 2.42
C ASP A 45 1.48 -24.36 1.83
N ARG A 46 1.38 -25.55 1.22
CA ARG A 46 2.51 -26.18 0.52
C ARG A 46 2.90 -25.39 -0.72
N ILE A 47 1.91 -24.95 -1.50
CA ILE A 47 2.18 -24.13 -2.69
C ILE A 47 2.89 -22.84 -2.30
N GLU A 48 2.41 -22.16 -1.26
CA GLU A 48 2.99 -20.94 -0.72
C GLU A 48 4.44 -21.13 -0.31
N SER A 49 4.74 -22.25 0.37
CA SER A 49 6.08 -22.54 0.88
C SER A 49 7.08 -22.89 -0.23
N ASP A 50 6.62 -23.61 -1.25
CA ASP A 50 7.48 -24.26 -2.24
C ASP A 50 7.60 -23.45 -3.56
N TYR A 51 6.65 -22.56 -3.88
CA TYR A 51 6.55 -21.92 -5.19
C TYR A 51 6.36 -20.41 -5.16
N TYR A 52 7.30 -19.70 -5.77
CA TYR A 52 7.26 -18.25 -5.96
C TYR A 52 7.53 -17.89 -7.43
N GLY A 53 6.76 -18.47 -8.37
CA GLY A 53 6.91 -18.29 -9.82
C GLY A 53 5.66 -17.72 -10.52
N VAL A 54 5.83 -17.01 -11.65
CA VAL A 54 4.72 -16.43 -12.44
C VAL A 54 3.70 -17.49 -12.88
N GLU A 55 4.13 -18.75 -12.90
CA GLU A 55 3.32 -19.92 -13.18
C GLU A 55 2.16 -20.11 -12.19
N ILE A 56 2.20 -19.50 -11.00
CA ILE A 56 1.09 -19.56 -10.03
C ILE A 56 -0.07 -18.61 -10.39
N LEU A 57 0.20 -17.55 -11.15
CA LEU A 57 -0.77 -16.48 -11.44
C LEU A 57 -2.08 -16.97 -12.08
N PRO A 58 -2.07 -17.94 -13.03
CA PRO A 58 -3.31 -18.51 -13.56
C PRO A 58 -4.15 -19.22 -12.50
N PHE A 59 -3.53 -19.89 -11.54
CA PHE A 59 -4.22 -20.58 -10.46
C PHE A 59 -4.80 -19.59 -9.44
N VAL A 60 -4.04 -18.57 -9.07
CA VAL A 60 -4.57 -17.47 -8.23
C VAL A 60 -5.79 -16.81 -8.88
N ARG A 61 -5.74 -16.55 -10.20
CA ARG A 61 -6.88 -16.02 -10.95
C ARG A 61 -8.10 -16.93 -10.91
N GLU A 62 -7.91 -18.25 -11.03
CA GLU A 62 -8.99 -19.24 -10.92
C GLU A 62 -9.67 -19.16 -9.56
N LEU A 63 -8.89 -19.10 -8.48
CA LEU A 63 -9.41 -19.05 -7.10
C LEU A 63 -10.14 -17.73 -6.80
N LEU A 64 -9.61 -16.59 -7.25
CA LEU A 64 -10.27 -15.29 -7.14
C LEU A 64 -11.64 -15.25 -7.82
N GLY A 65 -11.82 -16.01 -8.92
CA GLY A 65 -13.10 -16.16 -9.60
C GLY A 65 -14.12 -17.04 -8.88
N GLY A 66 -13.74 -17.69 -7.78
CA GLY A 66 -14.60 -18.56 -6.98
C GLY A 66 -15.57 -17.81 -6.05
N HIS A 67 -16.26 -18.57 -5.20
CA HIS A 67 -17.18 -18.04 -4.18
C HIS A 67 -16.71 -18.27 -2.75
N ASP A 68 -15.67 -19.08 -2.55
CA ASP A 68 -15.15 -19.42 -1.23
C ASP A 68 -14.15 -18.35 -0.79
N GLU A 69 -14.57 -17.53 0.18
CA GLU A 69 -13.80 -16.43 0.72
C GLU A 69 -12.44 -16.87 1.28
N ALA A 70 -12.38 -17.99 2.00
CA ALA A 70 -11.14 -18.46 2.58
C ALA A 70 -10.13 -18.86 1.48
N LEU A 71 -10.61 -19.50 0.42
CA LEU A 71 -9.75 -19.84 -0.72
C LEU A 71 -9.29 -18.60 -1.50
N LYS A 72 -10.10 -17.54 -1.55
CA LYS A 72 -9.68 -16.27 -2.16
C LYS A 72 -8.60 -15.58 -1.35
N VAL A 73 -8.76 -15.49 -0.04
CA VAL A 73 -7.75 -14.92 0.87
C VAL A 73 -6.44 -15.67 0.69
N SER A 74 -6.45 -17.00 0.84
CA SER A 74 -5.25 -17.80 0.65
C SER A 74 -4.66 -17.66 -0.76
N ALA A 75 -5.47 -17.51 -1.80
CA ALA A 75 -4.98 -17.27 -3.16
C ALA A 75 -4.23 -15.94 -3.30
N VAL A 76 -4.67 -14.89 -2.60
CA VAL A 76 -3.99 -13.60 -2.58
C VAL A 76 -2.73 -13.67 -1.72
N ASP A 77 -2.77 -14.40 -0.61
CA ASP A 77 -1.60 -14.63 0.26
C ASP A 77 -0.47 -15.35 -0.49
N LEU A 78 -0.77 -16.22 -1.47
CA LEU A 78 0.24 -16.79 -2.39
C LEU A 78 1.04 -15.74 -3.19
N LEU A 79 0.53 -14.52 -3.31
CA LEU A 79 1.22 -13.41 -3.97
C LEU A 79 2.07 -12.58 -2.98
N GLY A 80 1.96 -12.84 -1.69
CA GLY A 80 2.67 -12.15 -0.62
C GLY A 80 4.20 -12.28 -0.75
N GLY A 81 4.92 -11.25 -0.33
CA GLY A 81 6.39 -11.20 -0.43
C GLY A 81 6.93 -10.94 -1.83
N ASN A 82 6.08 -10.92 -2.86
CA ASN A 82 6.51 -10.78 -4.23
C ASN A 82 6.79 -9.31 -4.59
N THR A 83 7.93 -9.06 -5.25
CA THR A 83 8.31 -7.72 -5.70
C THR A 83 7.82 -7.37 -7.10
N SER A 84 7.42 -8.38 -7.88
CA SER A 84 7.05 -8.25 -9.28
C SER A 84 5.72 -7.52 -9.42
N PRO A 85 5.66 -6.50 -10.26
CA PRO A 85 4.42 -5.77 -10.50
C PRO A 85 3.44 -6.52 -11.41
N GLU A 86 3.79 -7.73 -11.88
CA GLU A 86 2.87 -8.60 -12.62
C GLU A 86 1.71 -9.13 -11.75
N ILE A 87 1.86 -9.08 -10.42
CA ILE A 87 0.78 -9.43 -9.49
C ILE A 87 -0.30 -8.34 -9.40
N LEU A 88 0.04 -7.08 -9.72
CA LEU A 88 -0.85 -5.93 -9.50
C LEU A 88 -2.24 -6.09 -10.13
N PRO A 89 -2.42 -6.59 -11.37
CA PRO A 89 -3.76 -6.81 -11.92
C PRO A 89 -4.61 -7.81 -11.12
N LEU A 90 -4.00 -8.81 -10.48
CA LEU A 90 -4.71 -9.74 -9.60
C LEU A 90 -5.05 -9.08 -8.27
N LEU A 91 -4.12 -8.30 -7.70
CA LEU A 91 -4.38 -7.54 -6.48
C LEU A 91 -5.47 -6.48 -6.70
N GLU A 92 -5.49 -5.81 -7.85
CA GLU A 92 -6.56 -4.88 -8.24
C GLU A 92 -7.92 -5.58 -8.36
N THR A 93 -7.94 -6.83 -8.82
CA THR A 93 -9.16 -7.66 -8.85
C THR A 93 -9.61 -7.96 -7.42
N ALA A 94 -8.70 -8.42 -6.57
CA ALA A 94 -8.96 -8.75 -5.18
C ALA A 94 -9.40 -7.52 -4.35
N LEU A 95 -8.86 -6.33 -4.65
CA LEU A 95 -9.26 -5.05 -4.03
C LEU A 95 -10.70 -4.63 -4.39
N THR A 96 -11.35 -5.30 -5.34
CA THR A 96 -12.78 -5.08 -5.65
C THR A 96 -13.69 -6.20 -5.16
N ASP A 97 -13.14 -7.17 -4.42
CA ASP A 97 -13.93 -8.28 -3.90
C ASP A 97 -14.94 -7.81 -2.83
N PRO A 98 -16.16 -8.37 -2.80
CA PRO A 98 -17.14 -8.05 -1.78
C PRO A 98 -16.66 -8.37 -0.35
N SER A 99 -15.76 -9.33 -0.17
CA SER A 99 -15.16 -9.60 1.15
C SER A 99 -14.10 -8.56 1.48
N ARG A 100 -14.30 -7.89 2.62
CA ARG A 100 -13.29 -7.01 3.24
C ARG A 100 -11.97 -7.74 3.48
N ASP A 101 -12.00 -9.00 3.89
CA ASP A 101 -10.80 -9.76 4.25
C ASP A 101 -9.94 -10.05 3.00
N VAL A 102 -10.59 -10.33 1.85
CA VAL A 102 -9.90 -10.44 0.56
C VAL A 102 -9.27 -9.11 0.15
N ARG A 103 -9.96 -7.98 0.37
CA ARG A 103 -9.41 -6.64 0.07
C ARG A 103 -8.21 -6.29 0.96
N ILE A 104 -8.26 -6.61 2.26
CA ILE A 104 -7.13 -6.43 3.19
C ILE A 104 -5.94 -7.28 2.75
N SER A 105 -6.15 -8.56 2.43
CA SER A 105 -5.09 -9.46 1.93
C SER A 105 -4.47 -8.91 0.63
N ALA A 106 -5.28 -8.31 -0.27
CA ALA A 106 -4.78 -7.69 -1.49
C ALA A 106 -3.80 -6.54 -1.22
N VAL A 107 -4.12 -5.71 -0.23
CA VAL A 107 -3.25 -4.63 0.21
C VAL A 107 -1.96 -5.20 0.82
N GLY A 108 -2.08 -6.16 1.74
CA GLY A 108 -0.93 -6.82 2.37
C GLY A 108 0.04 -7.45 1.36
N ALA A 109 -0.47 -8.19 0.39
CA ALA A 109 0.34 -8.83 -0.65
C ALA A 109 1.11 -7.83 -1.53
N SER A 110 0.67 -6.57 -1.61
CA SER A 110 1.37 -5.52 -2.36
C SER A 110 2.58 -4.91 -1.64
N ALA A 111 2.82 -5.24 -0.37
CA ALA A 111 3.80 -4.59 0.51
C ALA A 111 5.25 -4.61 0.00
N GLN A 112 5.61 -5.61 -0.81
CA GLN A 112 6.95 -5.76 -1.38
C GLN A 112 7.06 -5.29 -2.84
N VAL A 113 5.96 -4.89 -3.49
CA VAL A 113 5.98 -4.45 -4.90
C VAL A 113 6.79 -3.15 -5.03
N ARG A 114 7.75 -3.13 -5.97
CA ARG A 114 8.68 -2.02 -6.21
C ARG A 114 8.47 -1.34 -7.57
N ASP A 115 7.23 -1.01 -7.90
CA ASP A 115 6.83 -0.39 -9.17
C ASP A 115 5.97 0.84 -8.92
N ASP A 116 6.09 1.89 -9.74
CA ASP A 116 5.32 3.13 -9.58
C ASP A 116 3.80 2.92 -9.67
N ARG A 117 3.33 1.84 -10.33
CA ARG A 117 1.90 1.46 -10.36
C ARG A 117 1.34 1.12 -8.98
N PHE A 118 2.19 0.70 -8.04
CA PHE A 118 1.82 0.50 -6.63
C PHE A 118 1.15 1.73 -6.02
N VAL A 119 1.61 2.93 -6.39
CA VAL A 119 1.05 4.19 -5.88
C VAL A 119 -0.43 4.33 -6.24
N ASN A 120 -0.80 4.00 -7.48
CA ASN A 120 -2.18 4.06 -7.94
C ASN A 120 -3.04 2.94 -7.32
N PHE A 121 -2.45 1.77 -7.08
CA PHE A 121 -3.12 0.69 -6.36
C PHE A 121 -3.49 1.12 -4.93
N LEU A 122 -2.53 1.66 -4.17
CA LEU A 122 -2.82 2.15 -2.81
C LEU A 122 -3.75 3.35 -2.78
N ALA A 123 -3.65 4.26 -3.75
CA ALA A 123 -4.61 5.36 -3.87
C ALA A 123 -6.06 4.88 -3.99
N ARG A 124 -6.30 3.69 -4.58
CA ARG A 124 -7.63 3.08 -4.61
C ARG A 124 -8.01 2.45 -3.28
N ALA A 125 -7.06 1.79 -2.59
CA ALA A 125 -7.30 1.22 -1.28
C ALA A 125 -7.67 2.28 -0.23
N PHE A 126 -7.15 3.50 -0.37
CA PHE A 126 -7.51 4.64 0.47
C PHE A 126 -8.93 5.17 0.25
N GLU A 127 -9.58 4.83 -0.87
CA GLU A 127 -10.98 5.15 -1.12
C GLU A 127 -11.91 3.95 -0.86
N ASP A 128 -11.42 2.91 -0.18
CA ASP A 128 -12.25 1.78 0.21
C ASP A 128 -13.29 2.22 1.26
N GLU A 129 -14.48 1.64 1.16
CA GLU A 129 -15.57 1.89 2.12
C GLU A 129 -15.20 1.46 3.54
N ASP A 130 -14.38 0.42 3.69
CA ASP A 130 -13.98 -0.13 4.98
C ASP A 130 -12.68 0.51 5.49
N SER A 131 -12.74 1.08 6.69
CA SER A 131 -11.60 1.76 7.32
C SER A 131 -10.40 0.86 7.55
N SER A 132 -10.59 -0.45 7.67
CA SER A 132 -9.46 -1.36 7.88
C SER A 132 -8.72 -1.69 6.59
N VAL A 133 -9.39 -1.64 5.43
CA VAL A 133 -8.69 -1.69 4.13
C VAL A 133 -7.87 -0.42 3.92
N ARG A 134 -8.46 0.74 4.25
CA ARG A 134 -7.74 2.03 4.20
C ARG A 134 -6.50 2.04 5.10
N LEU A 135 -6.65 1.59 6.35
CA LEU A 135 -5.56 1.50 7.32
C LEU A 135 -4.46 0.53 6.87
N ALA A 136 -4.83 -0.65 6.35
CA ALA A 136 -3.85 -1.60 5.82
C ALA A 136 -2.95 -0.96 4.73
N GLY A 137 -3.49 -0.02 3.94
CA GLY A 137 -2.72 0.68 2.92
C GLY A 137 -1.63 1.58 3.49
N LEU A 138 -1.83 2.12 4.68
CA LEU A 138 -0.86 2.94 5.40
C LEU A 138 0.17 2.06 6.12
N ASP A 139 -0.28 0.97 6.74
CA ASP A 139 0.58 0.05 7.51
C ASP A 139 1.70 -0.57 6.65
N ILE A 140 1.43 -0.85 5.37
CA ILE A 140 2.44 -1.42 4.47
C ILE A 140 3.47 -0.40 3.95
N LEU A 141 3.33 0.89 4.29
CA LEU A 141 4.25 1.91 3.77
C LEU A 141 5.63 1.83 4.40
N GLU A 142 5.76 1.36 5.64
CA GLU A 142 7.07 1.20 6.28
C GLU A 142 7.98 0.25 5.50
N SER A 143 7.41 -0.75 4.82
CA SER A 143 8.16 -1.69 3.96
C SER A 143 8.47 -1.13 2.57
N GLN A 144 8.09 0.10 2.24
CA GLN A 144 8.30 0.73 0.93
C GLN A 144 9.52 1.65 0.88
N THR A 145 10.03 1.89 -0.33
CA THR A 145 11.11 2.86 -0.53
C THR A 145 10.64 4.27 -0.16
N LYS A 146 11.57 5.12 0.34
CA LYS A 146 11.30 6.53 0.66
C LYS A 146 10.55 7.24 -0.47
N ASN A 147 10.96 7.02 -1.72
CA ASN A 147 10.33 7.61 -2.90
C ASN A 147 8.87 7.17 -3.10
N ASN A 148 8.56 5.87 -2.96
CA ASN A 148 7.20 5.38 -3.07
C ASN A 148 6.32 5.87 -1.92
N ARG A 149 6.84 5.85 -0.68
CA ARG A 149 6.10 6.37 0.48
C ARG A 149 5.66 7.81 0.24
N PHE A 150 6.54 8.69 -0.23
CA PHE A 150 6.16 10.08 -0.51
C PHE A 150 5.06 10.22 -1.56
N LYS A 151 5.17 9.50 -2.67
CA LYS A 151 4.12 9.49 -3.70
C LYS A 151 2.79 8.96 -3.15
N VAL A 152 2.83 7.99 -2.24
CA VAL A 152 1.62 7.45 -1.60
C VAL A 152 1.05 8.44 -0.58
N TYR A 153 1.88 9.08 0.25
CA TYR A 153 1.41 10.13 1.18
C TYR A 153 0.77 11.30 0.43
N GLU A 154 1.31 11.71 -0.72
CA GLU A 154 0.66 12.71 -1.58
C GLU A 154 -0.76 12.27 -1.97
N LYS A 155 -0.96 11.00 -2.32
CA LYS A 155 -2.30 10.44 -2.61
C LYS A 155 -3.18 10.34 -1.37
N ALA A 156 -2.64 9.92 -0.24
CA ALA A 156 -3.36 9.81 1.02
C ALA A 156 -3.89 11.16 1.52
N LEU A 157 -3.11 12.24 1.37
CA LEU A 157 -3.54 13.61 1.66
C LEU A 157 -4.68 14.11 0.75
N GLN A 158 -4.85 13.50 -0.43
CA GLN A 158 -5.92 13.81 -1.38
C GLN A 158 -7.15 12.92 -1.20
N SER A 159 -7.11 11.97 -0.24
CA SER A 159 -8.22 11.06 -0.01
C SER A 159 -9.49 11.80 0.43
N THR A 160 -10.65 11.25 0.10
CA THR A 160 -11.93 11.79 0.58
C THR A 160 -12.21 11.45 2.06
N HIS A 161 -11.45 10.50 2.62
CA HIS A 161 -11.63 10.01 3.98
C HIS A 161 -10.70 10.74 4.97
N GLU A 162 -11.31 11.26 6.03
CA GLU A 162 -10.62 12.00 7.11
C GLU A 162 -9.54 11.15 7.78
N ASP A 163 -9.81 9.86 8.06
CA ASP A 163 -8.87 8.97 8.70
C ASP A 163 -7.59 8.76 7.87
N VAL A 164 -7.71 8.62 6.54
CA VAL A 164 -6.54 8.52 5.65
C VAL A 164 -5.74 9.81 5.64
N ASN A 165 -6.39 10.97 5.52
CA ASN A 165 -5.71 12.25 5.52
C ASN A 165 -4.92 12.47 6.82
N LEU A 166 -5.56 12.22 7.97
CA LEU A 166 -4.95 12.43 9.29
C LEU A 166 -3.74 11.51 9.50
N ASN A 167 -3.87 10.22 9.21
CA ASN A 167 -2.74 9.30 9.33
C ASN A 167 -1.59 9.69 8.40
N ALA A 168 -1.87 10.14 7.18
CA ALA A 168 -0.84 10.62 6.27
C ALA A 168 -0.08 11.83 6.85
N ILE A 169 -0.79 12.81 7.42
CA ILE A 169 -0.16 13.97 8.07
C ILE A 169 0.74 13.51 9.22
N THR A 170 0.23 12.64 10.10
CA THR A 170 1.00 12.12 11.24
C THR A 170 2.26 11.37 10.79
N SER A 171 2.17 10.51 9.77
CA SER A 171 3.34 9.79 9.25
C SER A 171 4.41 10.74 8.69
N LEU A 172 4.00 11.83 8.05
CA LEU A 172 4.89 12.83 7.46
C LEU A 172 5.66 13.64 8.51
N GLU A 173 5.16 13.76 9.74
CA GLU A 173 5.88 14.46 10.82
C GLU A 173 7.29 13.90 11.07
N THR A 174 7.47 12.60 10.79
CA THR A 174 8.75 11.91 10.97
C THR A 174 9.67 11.98 9.75
N GLU A 175 9.13 12.33 8.57
CA GLU A 175 9.84 12.25 7.29
C GLU A 175 9.37 13.35 6.34
N TRP A 176 9.93 14.55 6.52
CA TRP A 176 9.62 15.68 5.66
C TRP A 176 10.41 15.69 4.36
N THR A 177 9.76 16.08 3.27
CA THR A 177 10.44 16.53 2.05
C THR A 177 9.78 17.79 1.49
N ALA A 178 10.54 18.58 0.75
CA ALA A 178 10.03 19.76 0.05
C ALA A 178 8.84 19.44 -0.88
N ASP A 179 8.80 18.20 -1.39
CA ASP A 179 7.75 17.72 -2.29
C ASP A 179 6.38 17.57 -1.59
N ILE A 180 6.35 17.40 -0.25
CA ILE A 180 5.10 17.24 0.51
C ILE A 180 4.48 18.55 0.99
N VAL A 181 5.23 19.65 0.92
CA VAL A 181 4.75 20.97 1.37
C VAL A 181 3.54 21.43 0.55
N PRO A 182 3.52 21.36 -0.80
CA PRO A 182 2.33 21.75 -1.56
C PRO A 182 1.09 20.88 -1.25
N PRO A 183 1.17 19.53 -1.16
CA PRO A 183 0.07 18.70 -0.68
C PRO A 183 -0.46 19.08 0.73
N LEU A 184 0.42 19.36 1.70
CA LEU A 184 0.00 19.82 3.03
C LEU A 184 -0.68 21.20 3.00
N ILE A 185 -0.21 22.11 2.14
CA ILE A 185 -0.86 23.40 1.92
C ILE A 185 -2.26 23.22 1.34
N GLU A 186 -2.46 22.25 0.44
CA GLU A 186 -3.78 21.93 -0.10
C GLU A 186 -4.70 21.32 0.97
N ALA A 187 -4.16 20.51 1.89
CA ALA A 187 -4.92 19.95 3.02
C ALA A 187 -5.52 21.01 3.96
N LEU A 188 -4.99 22.24 3.99
CA LEU A 188 -5.63 23.39 4.67
C LEU A 188 -7.01 23.75 4.10
N LYS A 189 -7.37 23.26 2.91
CA LYS A 189 -8.68 23.42 2.28
C LYS A 189 -9.61 22.22 2.50
N SER A 190 -9.16 21.19 3.23
CA SER A 190 -9.96 19.98 3.45
C SER A 190 -11.36 20.31 3.99
N PRO A 191 -12.42 19.59 3.55
CA PRO A 191 -13.74 19.75 4.16
C PRO A 191 -13.74 19.40 5.66
N HIS A 192 -12.81 18.53 6.08
CA HIS A 192 -12.70 18.02 7.44
C HIS A 192 -11.92 18.99 8.34
N PRO A 193 -12.53 19.50 9.44
CA PRO A 193 -11.87 20.46 10.32
C PRO A 193 -10.58 19.94 10.97
N GLU A 194 -10.54 18.66 11.35
CA GLU A 194 -9.38 18.06 11.99
C GLU A 194 -8.19 18.01 11.01
N VAL A 195 -8.44 17.62 9.75
CA VAL A 195 -7.40 17.63 8.70
C VAL A 195 -6.81 19.03 8.49
N ARG A 196 -7.65 20.07 8.47
CA ARG A 196 -7.15 21.46 8.36
C ARG A 196 -6.29 21.86 9.54
N GLN A 197 -6.68 21.45 10.75
CA GLN A 197 -5.96 21.75 11.98
C GLN A 197 -4.60 21.05 11.99
N GLU A 198 -4.56 19.74 11.70
CA GLU A 198 -3.33 18.97 11.68
C GLU A 198 -2.38 19.44 10.57
N ALA A 199 -2.89 19.75 9.38
CA ALA A 199 -2.07 20.31 8.30
C ALA A 199 -1.43 21.66 8.70
N ARG A 200 -2.18 22.50 9.41
CA ARG A 200 -1.68 23.79 9.93
C ARG A 200 -0.62 23.57 11.00
N ALA A 201 -0.86 22.67 11.95
CA ALA A 201 0.08 22.34 13.01
C ALA A 201 1.39 21.77 12.45
N ALA A 202 1.31 20.87 11.46
CA ALA A 202 2.47 20.32 10.77
C ALA A 202 3.30 21.42 10.07
N LEU A 203 2.65 22.33 9.32
CA LEU A 203 3.34 23.45 8.67
C LEU A 203 3.95 24.43 9.68
N GLU A 204 3.26 24.70 10.79
CA GLU A 204 3.75 25.57 11.87
C GLU A 204 4.98 24.96 12.53
N PHE A 205 4.94 23.66 12.84
CA PHE A 205 6.08 22.93 13.39
C PHE A 205 7.30 22.98 12.47
N GLN A 206 7.10 22.76 11.16
CA GLN A 206 8.22 22.70 10.21
C GLN A 206 8.84 24.07 9.90
N PHE A 207 8.04 25.14 9.92
CA PHE A 207 8.50 26.47 9.47
C PHE A 207 8.53 27.53 10.58
N ASP A 208 8.21 27.16 11.82
CA ASP A 208 8.05 28.07 12.96
C ASP A 208 7.13 29.26 12.60
N ARG A 209 6.07 28.95 11.86
CA ARG A 209 5.16 29.96 11.30
C ARG A 209 3.74 29.44 11.19
N ASP A 210 2.85 30.17 11.84
CA ASP A 210 1.41 29.97 11.70
C ASP A 210 0.90 30.54 10.36
N PHE A 211 0.20 29.72 9.58
CA PHE A 211 -0.48 30.10 8.35
C PHE A 211 -2.00 30.11 8.52
N GLN A 212 -2.66 31.23 8.23
CA GLN A 212 -4.11 31.35 8.44
C GLN A 212 -4.93 30.61 7.38
N ASN A 213 -4.37 30.38 6.19
CA ASN A 213 -5.03 29.71 5.07
C ASN A 213 -4.02 29.22 4.02
N SER A 214 -4.51 28.42 3.08
CA SER A 214 -3.72 27.86 1.99
C SER A 214 -3.06 28.92 1.10
N ASP A 215 -3.72 30.05 0.85
CA ASP A 215 -3.19 31.08 -0.06
C ASP A 215 -1.99 31.80 0.55
N GLU A 216 -2.03 32.06 1.86
CA GLU A 216 -0.89 32.59 2.60
C GLU A 216 0.28 31.60 2.56
N ALA A 217 0.02 30.34 2.90
CA ALA A 217 1.04 29.30 2.93
C ALA A 217 1.66 29.08 1.54
N ALA A 218 0.86 29.02 0.48
CA ALA A 218 1.32 28.85 -0.90
C ALA A 218 2.21 30.00 -1.38
N LYS A 219 1.82 31.26 -1.08
CA LYS A 219 2.62 32.44 -1.42
C LYS A 219 3.94 32.44 -0.68
N TRP A 220 3.91 32.14 0.62
CA TRP A 220 5.12 32.06 1.43
C TRP A 220 6.05 30.95 0.92
N TRP A 221 5.54 29.74 0.71
CA TRP A 221 6.35 28.63 0.20
C TRP A 221 6.99 28.96 -1.15
N SER A 222 6.23 29.53 -2.09
CA SER A 222 6.75 29.94 -3.40
C SER A 222 7.91 30.94 -3.30
N ALA A 223 7.86 31.85 -2.33
CA ALA A 223 8.90 32.87 -2.11
C ALA A 223 10.12 32.36 -1.31
N ASN A 224 9.99 31.23 -0.61
CA ASN A 224 11.01 30.76 0.34
C ASN A 224 11.58 29.36 0.01
N ARG A 225 10.95 28.57 -0.85
CA ARG A 225 11.34 27.17 -1.13
C ARG A 225 12.80 26.99 -1.57
N GLU A 226 13.38 27.99 -2.24
CA GLU A 226 14.78 27.93 -2.68
C GLU A 226 15.78 27.99 -1.53
N ARG A 227 15.34 28.45 -0.35
CA ARG A 227 16.12 28.46 0.89
C ARG A 227 16.28 27.08 1.49
N TYR A 228 15.55 26.08 1.00
CA TYR A 228 15.53 24.73 1.55
C TYR A 228 16.07 23.71 0.56
N ASP A 229 16.73 22.68 1.05
CA ASP A 229 17.04 21.49 0.27
C ASP A 229 15.82 20.56 0.18
N ARG A 230 16.02 19.34 -0.36
CA ARG A 230 14.93 18.38 -0.53
C ARG A 230 14.37 17.90 0.82
N ASP A 231 15.20 17.80 1.85
CA ASP A 231 14.82 17.32 3.17
C ASP A 231 14.43 18.48 4.11
N LEU A 232 14.15 19.66 3.54
CA LEU A 232 13.76 20.90 4.22
C LEU A 232 14.81 21.47 5.17
N PHE A 233 16.09 21.14 5.00
CA PHE A 233 17.17 21.84 5.68
C PHE A 233 17.46 23.17 4.99
N PRO A 234 17.72 24.26 5.74
CA PRO A 234 18.18 25.51 5.16
C PRO A 234 19.45 25.27 4.32
N ARG A 235 19.49 25.82 3.11
CA ARG A 235 20.72 25.88 2.31
C ARG A 235 21.61 26.95 2.91
N ASP A 236 22.88 26.62 3.14
CA ASP A 236 23.88 27.63 3.47
C ASP A 236 23.96 28.66 2.32
N GLU A 237 23.94 29.95 2.67
CA GLU A 237 24.04 31.09 1.75
C GLU A 237 25.38 31.17 1.00
#